data_AF-A0A2E1KWI7-F1
#
_entry.id   AF-A0A2E1KWI7-F1
#
_cell.length_a   1.000
_cell.length_b   1.000
_cell.length_c   1.000
_cell.angle_alpha   90.00
_cell.angle_beta   90.00
_cell.angle_gamma   90.00
#
_symmetry.space_group_name_H-M   'P 1'
#
loop_
_entity.id
_entity.type
_entity.pdbx_description
1 polymer ?
#
loop_
_entity_poly.entity_id
_entity_poly.type
_entity_poly.pdbx_seq_one_letter_code
_entity_poly.pdbx_strand_id
1 'polypeptide(L)'
;MIMKKLLKLKQIINHINLRSNDLDGRCANRLTNESVRRFNILDSIMDTNKTLKGISRIDSASTLGWYVRVYRNKQTYARFISDNKFGGKNGALKEALLQRDCLQKEIQQIPKKASKRRSVRHDKRNKTGVLGVTRASKMAKNGRSYECYTVTWRPEPKVQKSRSFSVKKYGEKRALELAIEVRKSVDAQ
;
A
#
# COMPACT_ATOMS: atom_id res chain seq x y z
N MET A 1 -26.42 14.53 -30.63
CA MET A 1 -27.50 14.93 -29.70
C MET A 1 -27.05 15.13 -28.24
N ILE A 2 -26.01 14.43 -27.77
CA ILE A 2 -25.49 14.47 -26.38
C ILE A 2 -24.71 15.77 -26.07
N MET A 3 -23.89 16.26 -27.01
CA MET A 3 -23.08 17.48 -26.84
C MET A 3 -23.92 18.76 -26.66
N LYS A 4 -25.08 18.85 -27.33
CA LYS A 4 -26.01 19.99 -27.19
C LYS A 4 -26.71 20.01 -25.81
N LYS A 5 -26.96 18.84 -25.20
CA LYS A 5 -27.50 18.74 -23.82
C LYS A 5 -26.45 19.15 -22.78
N LEU A 6 -25.18 18.81 -22.98
CA LEU A 6 -24.08 19.18 -22.08
C LEU A 6 -23.79 20.69 -22.08
N LEU A 7 -23.84 21.34 -23.25
CA LEU A 7 -23.71 22.80 -23.34
C LEU A 7 -24.86 23.53 -22.64
N LYS A 8 -26.10 23.06 -22.82
CA LYS A 8 -27.28 23.64 -22.18
C LYS A 8 -27.23 23.47 -20.66
N LEU A 9 -26.73 22.33 -20.16
CA LEU A 9 -26.50 22.11 -18.72
C LEU A 9 -25.44 23.05 -18.14
N LYS A 10 -24.31 23.26 -18.85
CA LYS A 10 -23.26 24.20 -18.42
C LYS A 10 -23.73 25.65 -18.39
N GLN A 11 -24.54 26.07 -19.36
CA GLN A 11 -25.14 27.42 -19.37
C GLN A 11 -26.11 27.64 -18.20
N ILE A 12 -26.92 26.63 -17.86
CA ILE A 12 -27.88 26.71 -16.75
C ILE A 12 -27.15 26.77 -15.39
N ILE A 13 -26.09 25.98 -15.21
CA ILE A 13 -25.30 25.96 -13.96
C ILE A 13 -24.56 27.29 -13.74
N ASN A 14 -23.99 27.89 -14.79
CA ASN A 14 -23.32 29.19 -14.68
C ASN A 14 -24.30 30.33 -14.38
N HIS A 15 -25.56 30.25 -14.85
CA HIS A 15 -26.59 31.26 -14.55
C HIS A 15 -27.09 31.22 -13.10
N ILE A 16 -27.04 30.05 -12.46
CA ILE A 16 -27.44 29.86 -11.06
C ILE A 16 -26.37 30.42 -10.11
N ASN A 17 -25.08 30.25 -10.43
CA ASN A 17 -23.96 30.75 -9.61
C ASN A 17 -23.75 32.28 -9.65
N LEU A 18 -24.37 32.99 -10.60
CA LEU A 18 -24.24 34.46 -10.72
C LEU A 18 -25.39 35.22 -10.03
N ARG A 19 -26.34 34.53 -9.37
CA ARG A 19 -27.47 35.16 -8.66
C ARG A 19 -27.38 35.08 -7.13
N SER A 20 -26.29 34.52 -6.59
CA SER A 20 -26.10 34.30 -5.15
C SER A 20 -25.07 35.24 -4.51
N ASN A 21 -24.71 36.33 -5.19
CA ASN A 21 -24.02 37.45 -4.58
C ASN A 21 -25.01 38.60 -4.59
N ASP A 22 -25.77 38.74 -3.51
CA ASP A 22 -26.37 39.97 -2.98
C ASP A 22 -27.53 39.58 -2.04
N LEU A 23 -27.50 40.18 -0.84
CA LEU A 23 -28.56 40.27 0.17
C LEU A 23 -28.68 39.13 1.21
N ASP A 24 -28.01 39.38 2.34
CA ASP A 24 -28.48 39.42 3.73
C ASP A 24 -29.54 38.43 4.24
N GLY A 25 -29.26 37.98 5.46
CA GLY A 25 -29.99 36.95 6.17
C GLY A 25 -31.45 37.25 6.49
N ARG A 26 -32.16 36.12 6.65
CA ARG A 26 -33.51 35.90 7.21
C ARG A 26 -34.59 35.70 6.14
N CYS A 27 -35.28 34.57 6.29
CA CYS A 27 -36.53 34.20 5.61
C CYS A 27 -36.41 33.46 4.25
N ALA A 28 -36.17 32.14 4.29
CA ALA A 28 -36.51 31.25 3.17
C ALA A 28 -36.75 29.79 3.60
N ASN A 29 -37.48 29.58 4.71
CA ASN A 29 -38.05 28.28 5.02
C ASN A 29 -39.35 28.07 4.21
N ARG A 30 -39.27 27.73 2.91
CA ARG A 30 -40.38 27.02 2.22
C ARG A 30 -40.10 26.33 0.87
N LEU A 31 -38.89 26.33 0.30
CA LEU A 31 -38.68 25.66 -1.01
C LEU A 31 -37.40 24.82 -1.10
N THR A 32 -37.17 23.95 -0.11
CA THR A 32 -35.97 23.08 -0.10
C THR A 32 -36.25 21.58 0.00
N ASN A 33 -37.51 21.11 -0.11
CA ASN A 33 -37.79 19.69 0.10
C ASN A 33 -37.54 18.75 -1.11
N GLU A 34 -37.33 19.26 -2.32
CA GLU A 34 -36.88 18.44 -3.47
C GLU A 34 -35.38 18.56 -3.77
N SER A 35 -34.79 19.74 -3.56
CA SER A 35 -33.35 19.96 -3.72
C SER A 35 -32.53 19.25 -2.64
N VAL A 36 -33.04 19.16 -1.40
CA VAL A 36 -32.42 18.37 -0.32
C VAL A 36 -32.53 16.86 -0.64
N ARG A 37 -33.61 16.41 -1.29
CA ARG A 37 -33.75 15.00 -1.71
C ARG A 37 -32.77 14.62 -2.82
N ARG A 38 -32.47 15.52 -3.78
CA ARG A 38 -31.43 15.29 -4.80
C ARG A 38 -30.01 15.34 -4.24
N PHE A 39 -29.74 16.18 -3.23
CA PHE A 39 -28.48 16.14 -2.47
C PHE A 39 -28.34 14.84 -1.67
N ASN A 40 -29.43 14.33 -1.07
CA ASN A 40 -29.43 13.09 -0.30
C ASN A 40 -29.25 11.83 -1.16
N ILE A 41 -29.63 11.84 -2.44
CA ILE A 41 -29.35 10.73 -3.36
C ILE A 41 -27.86 10.71 -3.75
N LEU A 42 -27.22 11.86 -3.93
CA LEU A 42 -25.77 11.95 -4.16
C LEU A 42 -24.96 11.62 -2.89
N ASP A 43 -25.48 11.96 -1.71
CA ASP A 43 -24.91 11.52 -0.42
C ASP A 43 -25.14 10.03 -0.15
N SER A 44 -26.26 9.45 -0.63
CA SER A 44 -26.50 8.00 -0.65
C SER A 44 -25.62 7.24 -1.65
N ILE A 45 -25.05 7.96 -2.64
CA ILE A 45 -24.03 7.48 -3.59
C ILE A 45 -22.61 7.72 -3.02
N MET A 46 -22.46 8.22 -1.78
CA MET A 46 -21.19 8.07 -1.04
C MET A 46 -21.00 6.60 -0.68
N ASP A 47 -20.57 5.84 -1.68
CA ASP A 47 -19.99 4.49 -1.69
C ASP A 47 -20.02 3.78 -0.35
N THR A 48 -21.07 2.98 -0.13
CA THR A 48 -21.16 1.98 0.95
C THR A 48 -20.05 0.92 0.89
N ASN A 49 -19.21 0.96 -0.16
CA ASN A 49 -18.02 0.13 -0.34
C ASN A 49 -16.68 0.91 -0.35
N LYS A 50 -16.65 2.16 0.11
CA LYS A 50 -15.38 2.90 0.19
C LYS A 50 -14.55 2.34 1.35
N THR A 51 -13.53 1.56 1.01
CA THR A 51 -12.65 0.93 2.01
C THR A 51 -12.06 1.99 2.95
N LEU A 52 -12.15 1.79 4.26
CA LEU A 52 -11.56 2.67 5.28
C LEU A 52 -10.03 2.48 5.40
N LYS A 53 -9.38 2.04 4.33
CA LYS A 53 -7.93 1.81 4.32
C LYS A 53 -7.20 3.12 4.63
N GLY A 54 -6.34 3.06 5.63
CA GLY A 54 -5.58 4.22 6.08
C GLY A 54 -6.40 5.21 6.91
N ILE A 55 -7.65 4.92 7.27
CA ILE A 55 -8.45 5.75 8.17
C ILE A 55 -8.74 4.93 9.43
N SER A 56 -8.52 5.51 10.60
CA SER A 56 -8.71 4.84 11.88
C SER A 56 -9.42 5.77 12.86
N ARG A 57 -10.39 5.24 13.62
CA ARG A 57 -11.06 6.01 14.66
C ARG A 57 -10.13 6.15 15.87
N ILE A 58 -10.01 7.36 16.40
CA ILE A 58 -9.42 7.62 17.72
C ILE A 58 -10.57 8.08 18.63
N ASP A 59 -10.81 7.26 19.64
CA ASP A 59 -11.81 7.51 20.67
C ASP A 59 -11.09 7.45 22.02
N SER A 60 -10.64 8.61 22.50
CA SER A 60 -9.95 8.75 23.77
C SER A 60 -10.60 9.89 24.54
N ALA A 61 -10.57 9.84 25.88
CA ALA A 61 -11.27 10.79 26.75
C ALA A 61 -10.99 12.28 26.40
N SER A 62 -9.78 12.59 25.94
CA SER A 62 -9.36 13.93 25.53
C SER A 62 -9.41 14.19 24.02
N THR A 63 -9.50 13.13 23.20
CA THR A 63 -9.29 13.24 21.74
C THR A 63 -10.27 12.36 20.99
N LEU A 64 -11.22 13.01 20.32
CA LEU A 64 -12.23 12.39 19.47
C LEU A 64 -12.01 12.82 18.03
N GLY A 65 -11.72 11.86 17.17
CA GLY A 65 -11.54 12.15 15.75
C GLY A 65 -11.17 10.95 14.90
N TRP A 66 -10.86 11.24 13.64
CA TRP A 66 -10.41 10.28 12.65
C TRP A 66 -8.95 10.56 12.30
N TYR A 67 -8.16 9.49 12.28
CA TYR A 67 -6.74 9.52 11.94
C TYR A 67 -6.53 8.95 10.53
N VAL A 68 -6.10 9.82 9.63
CA VAL A 68 -5.85 9.52 8.22
C VAL A 68 -4.36 9.30 8.02
N ARG A 69 -4.00 8.21 7.34
CA ARG A 69 -2.62 7.79 7.07
C ARG A 69 -2.46 7.34 5.62
N VAL A 70 -1.45 7.89 4.95
CA VAL A 70 -1.01 7.49 3.62
C VAL A 70 0.48 7.15 3.69
N TYR A 71 0.86 6.03 3.07
CA TYR A 71 2.23 5.52 3.11
C TYR A 71 2.91 5.65 1.75
N ARG A 72 4.14 6.19 1.75
CA ARG A 72 4.97 6.23 0.54
C ARG A 72 6.44 6.20 0.92
N ASN A 73 7.23 5.37 0.24
CA ASN A 73 8.68 5.32 0.40
C ASN A 73 9.14 5.15 1.87
N LYS A 74 8.39 4.37 2.68
CA LYS A 74 8.59 4.16 4.13
C LYS A 74 8.31 5.38 5.02
N GLN A 75 7.83 6.47 4.45
CA GLN A 75 7.31 7.62 5.19
C GLN A 75 5.80 7.50 5.36
N THR A 76 5.32 7.96 6.51
CA THR A 76 3.90 8.00 6.86
C THR A 76 3.46 9.45 6.88
N TYR A 77 2.52 9.79 6.00
CA TYR A 77 1.88 11.10 5.99
C TYR A 77 0.55 10.97 6.70
N ALA A 78 0.41 11.65 7.82
CA ALA A 78 -0.75 11.54 8.67
C ALA A 78 -1.44 12.88 8.91
N ARG A 79 -2.77 12.85 9.02
CA ARG A 79 -3.60 13.98 9.41
C ARG A 79 -4.66 13.51 10.40
N PHE A 80 -4.99 14.38 11.35
CA PHE A 80 -6.03 14.14 12.33
C PHE A 80 -7.20 15.09 12.09
N ILE A 81 -8.41 14.53 12.06
CA ILE A 81 -9.66 15.23 11.81
C ILE A 81 -10.50 15.12 13.08
N SER A 82 -10.69 16.22 13.80
CA SER A 82 -11.46 16.21 15.05
C SER A 82 -12.97 16.19 14.79
N ASP A 83 -13.70 15.48 15.65
CA ASP A 83 -15.17 15.41 15.56
C ASP A 83 -15.83 16.77 15.79
N ASN A 84 -15.31 17.54 16.75
CA ASN A 84 -15.85 18.85 17.12
C ASN A 84 -15.82 19.84 15.96
N LYS A 85 -14.82 19.75 15.08
CA LYS A 85 -14.65 20.68 13.96
C LYS A 85 -15.66 20.42 12.82
N PHE A 86 -16.14 19.18 12.69
CA PHE A 86 -16.90 18.74 11.52
C PHE A 86 -18.26 18.15 11.88
N GLY A 87 -18.88 18.61 12.97
CA GLY A 87 -20.26 18.25 13.30
C GLY A 87 -20.42 16.80 13.75
N GLY A 88 -19.42 16.25 14.43
CA GLY A 88 -19.46 14.92 15.03
C GLY A 88 -18.91 13.81 14.13
N LYS A 89 -19.10 12.57 14.57
CA LYS A 89 -18.46 11.37 14.01
C LYS A 89 -18.66 11.20 12.50
N ASN A 90 -19.88 11.43 12.01
CA ASN A 90 -20.24 11.21 10.61
C ASN A 90 -19.69 12.31 9.69
N GLY A 91 -19.76 13.57 10.12
CA GLY A 91 -19.19 14.67 9.34
C GLY A 91 -17.66 14.62 9.31
N ALA A 92 -17.03 14.29 10.43
CA ALA A 92 -15.59 14.07 10.49
C ALA A 92 -15.13 12.86 9.65
N LEU A 93 -15.95 11.82 9.51
CA LEU A 93 -15.66 10.68 8.63
C LEU A 93 -15.69 11.07 7.15
N LYS A 94 -16.68 11.86 6.72
CA LYS A 94 -16.77 12.37 5.35
C LYS A 94 -15.52 13.19 5.00
N GLU A 95 -15.12 14.07 5.91
CA GLU A 95 -13.92 14.89 5.74
C GLU A 95 -12.63 14.08 5.76
N ALA A 96 -12.53 13.06 6.62
CA ALA A 96 -11.40 12.15 6.63
C ALA A 96 -11.23 11.40 5.29
N LEU A 97 -12.33 11.00 4.65
CA LEU A 97 -12.31 10.38 3.32
C LEU A 97 -11.82 11.33 2.24
N LEU A 98 -12.32 12.57 2.23
CA LEU A 98 -11.89 13.60 1.27
C LEU A 98 -10.40 13.94 1.44
N GLN A 99 -9.98 14.18 2.69
CA GLN A 99 -8.58 14.48 3.02
C GLN A 99 -7.65 13.33 2.62
N ARG A 100 -8.04 12.08 2.84
CA ARG A 100 -7.26 10.92 2.39
C ARG A 100 -7.08 10.92 0.88
N ASP A 101 -8.16 11.13 0.12
CA ASP A 101 -8.11 11.06 -1.34
C ASP A 101 -7.25 12.20 -1.92
N CYS A 102 -7.30 13.39 -1.33
CA CYS A 102 -6.42 14.50 -1.66
C CYS A 102 -4.94 14.18 -1.34
N LEU A 103 -4.65 13.75 -0.11
CA LEU A 103 -3.30 13.35 0.30
C LEU A 103 -2.74 12.24 -0.58
N GLN A 104 -3.58 11.28 -0.96
CA GLN A 104 -3.18 10.19 -1.83
C GLN A 104 -2.75 10.70 -3.21
N LYS A 105 -3.49 11.65 -3.80
CA LYS A 105 -3.11 12.27 -5.07
C LYS A 105 -1.80 13.04 -4.98
N GLU A 106 -1.59 13.82 -3.93
CA GLU A 106 -0.34 14.55 -3.69
C GLU A 106 0.84 13.57 -3.56
N ILE A 107 0.70 12.56 -2.70
CA ILE A 107 1.77 11.62 -2.38
C ILE A 107 2.08 10.69 -3.57
N GLN A 108 1.12 10.44 -4.45
CA GLN A 108 1.34 9.68 -5.69
C GLN A 108 2.30 10.40 -6.65
N GLN A 109 2.38 11.74 -6.62
CA GLN A 109 3.33 12.51 -7.43
C GLN A 109 4.78 12.25 -7.03
N ILE A 110 5.03 11.87 -5.76
CA ILE A 110 6.36 11.52 -5.29
C ILE A 110 6.81 10.22 -5.97
N PRO A 111 7.94 10.19 -6.71
CA PRO A 111 8.39 9.01 -7.42
C PRO A 111 8.60 7.84 -6.45
N LYS A 112 8.19 6.64 -6.88
CA LYS A 112 8.34 5.42 -6.07
C LYS A 112 9.82 5.08 -5.98
N LYS A 113 10.39 5.14 -4.78
CA LYS A 113 11.77 4.67 -4.56
C LYS A 113 11.78 3.15 -4.75
N ALA A 114 12.70 2.67 -5.58
CA ALA A 114 12.95 1.24 -5.69
C ALA A 114 13.27 0.69 -4.30
N SER A 115 12.51 -0.32 -3.87
CA SER A 115 12.82 -1.02 -2.62
C SER A 115 14.13 -1.77 -2.83
N LYS A 116 15.25 -1.20 -2.36
CA LYS A 116 16.53 -1.90 -2.39
C LYS A 116 16.40 -3.15 -1.51
N ARG A 117 16.56 -4.33 -2.11
CA ARG A 117 16.70 -5.58 -1.36
C ARG A 117 17.92 -5.42 -0.45
N ARG A 118 17.81 -5.85 0.82
CA ARG A 118 18.97 -5.89 1.72
C ARG A 118 20.05 -6.77 1.07
N SER A 119 21.19 -6.18 0.73
CA SER A 119 22.37 -6.92 0.31
C SER A 119 23.07 -7.43 1.56
N VAL A 120 22.95 -8.73 1.83
CA VAL A 120 23.78 -9.38 2.85
C VAL A 120 25.17 -9.55 2.24
N ARG A 121 26.22 -9.08 2.93
CA ARG A 121 27.62 -9.26 2.50
C ARG A 121 28.34 -10.38 3.27
N HIS A 122 27.88 -10.65 4.49
CA HIS A 122 28.43 -11.68 5.37
C HIS A 122 27.34 -12.20 6.31
N ASP A 123 27.39 -13.51 6.62
CA ASP A 123 26.53 -14.14 7.63
C ASP A 123 27.42 -14.92 8.62
N LYS A 124 27.40 -14.53 9.91
CA LYS A 124 28.19 -15.17 10.98
C LYS A 124 27.84 -16.65 11.18
N ARG A 125 26.63 -17.08 10.76
CA ARG A 125 26.19 -18.47 10.88
C ARG A 125 26.73 -19.34 9.75
N ASN A 126 27.18 -18.73 8.66
CA ASN A 126 27.67 -19.48 7.51
C ASN A 126 29.14 -19.86 7.68
N LYS A 127 29.38 -21.13 8.00
CA LYS A 127 30.73 -21.69 8.16
C LYS A 127 31.49 -21.89 6.84
N THR A 128 30.81 -21.81 5.69
CA THR A 128 31.44 -22.03 4.37
C THR A 128 32.14 -20.79 3.81
N GLY A 129 31.91 -19.60 4.40
CA GLY A 129 32.48 -18.33 3.95
C GLY A 129 31.85 -17.75 2.68
N VAL A 130 31.07 -18.53 1.92
CA VAL A 130 30.44 -18.09 0.67
C VAL A 130 28.94 -17.95 0.84
N LEU A 131 28.42 -16.73 0.67
CA LEU A 131 26.99 -16.44 0.80
C LEU A 131 26.15 -17.28 -0.17
N GLY A 132 25.04 -17.82 0.34
CA GLY A 132 24.13 -18.67 -0.43
C GLY A 132 24.57 -20.13 -0.51
N VAL A 133 25.79 -20.47 -0.05
CA VAL A 133 26.28 -21.83 0.12
C VAL A 133 26.18 -22.21 1.60
N THR A 134 25.53 -23.33 1.90
CA THR A 134 25.38 -23.82 3.27
C THR A 134 25.58 -25.33 3.34
N ARG A 135 26.21 -25.81 4.42
CA ARG A 135 26.20 -27.23 4.77
C ARG A 135 24.86 -27.54 5.44
N ALA A 136 24.11 -28.46 4.86
CA ALA A 136 22.79 -28.86 5.34
C ALA A 136 22.74 -30.37 5.55
N SER A 137 22.22 -30.79 6.71
CA SER A 137 21.79 -32.17 6.94
C SER A 137 20.35 -32.31 6.48
N LYS A 138 20.10 -33.16 5.48
CA LYS A 138 18.77 -33.41 4.92
C LYS A 138 18.33 -34.83 5.25
N MET A 139 17.04 -35.02 5.50
CA MET A 139 16.47 -36.37 5.62
C MET A 139 16.06 -36.88 4.25
N ALA A 140 16.48 -38.11 3.93
CA ALA A 140 15.99 -38.84 2.77
C ALA A 140 14.63 -39.49 3.08
N LYS A 141 13.90 -39.90 2.04
CA LYS A 141 12.58 -40.55 2.17
C LYS A 141 12.62 -41.84 3.00
N ASN A 142 13.78 -42.49 3.08
CA ASN A 142 14.02 -43.70 3.87
C ASN A 142 14.37 -43.41 5.34
N GLY A 143 14.20 -42.18 5.82
CA GLY A 143 14.47 -41.78 7.20
C GLY A 143 15.95 -41.57 7.55
N ARG A 144 16.88 -41.82 6.62
CA ARG A 144 18.32 -41.61 6.86
C ARG A 144 18.68 -40.14 6.61
N SER A 145 19.44 -39.55 7.54
CA SER A 145 20.04 -38.23 7.33
C SER A 145 21.27 -38.35 6.43
N TYR A 146 21.48 -37.35 5.58
CA TYR A 146 22.69 -37.22 4.77
C TYR A 146 23.13 -35.76 4.72
N GLU A 147 24.44 -35.57 4.64
CA GLU A 147 25.02 -34.25 4.54
C GLU A 147 25.19 -33.83 3.09
N CYS A 148 24.87 -32.57 2.81
CA CYS A 148 25.04 -31.97 1.49
C CYS A 148 25.40 -30.50 1.60
N TYR A 149 26.13 -30.00 0.61
CA TYR A 149 26.27 -28.57 0.38
C TYR A 149 25.12 -28.11 -0.51
N THR A 150 24.37 -27.11 -0.07
CA THR A 150 23.25 -26.54 -0.83
C THR A 150 23.58 -25.10 -1.22
N VAL A 151 23.41 -24.82 -2.50
CA VAL A 151 23.50 -23.48 -3.08
C VAL A 151 22.09 -22.97 -3.30
N THR A 152 21.82 -21.72 -2.90
CA THR A 152 20.53 -21.06 -3.10
C THR A 152 20.73 -19.71 -3.77
N TRP A 153 19.88 -19.39 -4.75
CA TRP A 153 19.92 -18.11 -5.45
C TRP A 153 18.54 -17.70 -5.96
N ARG A 154 18.42 -16.45 -6.40
CA ARG A 154 17.16 -15.88 -6.91
C ARG A 154 17.41 -15.21 -8.26
N PRO A 155 17.14 -15.88 -9.39
CA PRO A 155 17.35 -15.29 -10.72
C PRO A 155 16.37 -14.13 -10.97
N GLU A 156 15.14 -14.23 -10.48
CA GLU A 156 14.10 -13.21 -10.66
C GLU A 156 13.45 -12.82 -9.32
N PRO A 157 12.79 -11.64 -9.24
CA PRO A 157 11.97 -11.29 -8.09
C PRO A 157 10.92 -12.38 -7.82
N LYS A 158 10.88 -12.88 -6.57
CA LYS A 158 9.98 -13.94 -6.08
C LYS A 158 10.30 -15.36 -6.56
N VAL A 159 11.28 -15.58 -7.42
CA VAL A 159 11.72 -16.93 -7.83
C VAL A 159 12.96 -17.33 -7.02
N GLN A 160 12.92 -18.49 -6.37
CA GLN A 160 14.06 -19.05 -5.64
C GLN A 160 14.43 -20.40 -6.23
N LYS A 161 15.71 -20.56 -6.60
CA LYS A 161 16.29 -21.82 -7.07
C LYS A 161 17.33 -22.31 -6.09
N SER A 162 17.50 -23.63 -6.06
CA SER A 162 18.52 -24.27 -5.24
C SER A 162 19.12 -25.47 -5.95
N ARG A 163 20.36 -25.79 -5.61
CA ARG A 163 21.08 -26.99 -6.07
C ARG A 163 21.84 -27.59 -4.90
N SER A 164 21.88 -28.91 -4.81
CA SER A 164 22.53 -29.60 -3.70
C SER A 164 23.55 -30.62 -4.20
N PHE A 165 24.68 -30.71 -3.50
CA PHE A 165 25.78 -31.64 -3.75
C PHE A 165 25.98 -32.51 -2.52
N SER A 166 25.80 -33.83 -2.68
CA SER A 166 25.91 -34.80 -1.60
C SER A 166 27.37 -35.03 -1.21
N VAL A 167 27.68 -34.93 0.09
CA VAL A 167 29.03 -35.19 0.62
C VAL A 167 29.42 -36.66 0.41
N LYS A 168 28.47 -37.59 0.53
CA LYS A 168 28.72 -39.02 0.32
C LYS A 168 29.15 -39.34 -1.12
N LYS A 169 28.67 -38.58 -2.10
CA LYS A 169 28.97 -38.82 -3.53
C LYS A 169 30.30 -38.22 -3.98
N TYR A 170 30.61 -36.99 -3.54
CA TYR A 170 31.75 -36.23 -4.05
C TYR A 170 32.90 -36.09 -3.04
N GLY A 171 32.68 -36.41 -1.76
CA GLY A 171 33.56 -36.05 -0.67
C GLY A 171 33.36 -34.59 -0.24
N GLU A 172 33.79 -34.26 0.98
CA GLU A 172 33.52 -32.95 1.59
C GLU A 172 34.13 -31.79 0.78
N LYS A 173 35.43 -31.90 0.47
CA LYS A 173 36.17 -30.86 -0.25
C LYS A 173 35.61 -30.59 -1.64
N ARG A 174 35.41 -31.65 -2.44
CA ARG A 174 34.93 -31.52 -3.82
C ARG A 174 33.46 -31.10 -3.90
N ALA A 175 32.62 -31.54 -2.95
CA ALA A 175 31.24 -31.07 -2.88
C ALA A 175 31.14 -29.57 -2.58
N LEU A 176 32.03 -29.06 -1.72
CA LEU A 176 32.13 -27.62 -1.43
C LEU A 176 32.62 -26.84 -2.65
N GLU A 177 33.66 -27.30 -3.33
CA GLU A 177 34.21 -26.66 -4.54
C GLU A 177 33.12 -26.52 -5.62
N LEU A 178 32.38 -27.58 -5.92
CA LEU A 178 31.26 -27.57 -6.88
C LEU A 178 30.15 -26.58 -6.47
N ALA A 179 29.85 -26.50 -5.18
CA ALA A 179 28.84 -25.57 -4.67
C ALA A 179 29.28 -24.10 -4.86
N ILE A 180 30.57 -23.81 -4.61
CA ILE A 180 31.14 -22.47 -4.79
C ILE A 180 31.19 -22.10 -6.26
N GLU A 181 31.56 -23.04 -7.14
CA GLU A 181 31.60 -22.82 -8.59
C GLU A 181 30.22 -22.44 -9.14
N VAL A 182 29.18 -23.18 -8.76
CA VAL A 182 27.80 -22.85 -9.13
C VAL A 182 27.37 -21.49 -8.57
N ARG A 183 27.84 -21.13 -7.38
CA ARG A 183 27.53 -19.82 -6.81
C ARG A 183 28.17 -18.68 -7.61
N LYS A 184 29.45 -18.83 -7.96
CA LYS A 184 30.19 -17.85 -8.78
C LYS A 184 29.59 -17.69 -10.17
N SER A 185 29.17 -18.78 -10.81
CA SER A 185 28.57 -18.71 -12.15
C SER A 185 27.22 -17.99 -12.16
N VAL A 186 26.42 -18.17 -11.11
CA VAL A 186 25.14 -17.45 -10.96
C VAL A 186 25.35 -15.97 -10.64
N ASP A 187 26.33 -15.63 -9.83
CA ASP A 187 26.59 -14.22 -9.46
C ASP A 187 27.24 -13.42 -10.58
N ALA A 188 27.80 -14.08 -11.60
CA ALA A 188 28.35 -13.46 -12.80
C ALA A 188 27.29 -13.19 -13.90
N GLN A 189 26.06 -13.70 -13.74
CA GLN A 189 24.93 -13.52 -14.67
C GLN A 189 24.04 -12.35 -14.24
#